data_AF-A0A2A8V1Y4-F1
#
_entry.id   AF-A0A2A8V1Y4-F1
#
_cell.length_a   1.000
_cell.length_b   1.000
_cell.length_c   1.000
_cell.angle_alpha   90.00
_cell.angle_beta   90.00
_cell.angle_gamma   90.00
#
_symmetry.space_group_name_H-M   'P 1'
#
loop_
_entity.id
_entity.type
_entity.pdbx_description
1 polymer ?
#
loop_
_entity_poly.entity_id
_entity_poly.type
_entity_poly.pdbx_seq_one_letter_code
_entity_poly.pdbx_strand_id
1 'polypeptide(L)'
;MRMTKLDLMSCLLARDHHSYKKFYQDYELFLFRTGYRVTGCRTATERLILMIVSEIWDQPSVISRSSDRYLSVILQKLMVNINETVLLMEEQ
;
A
#
# COMPACT_ATOMS: atom_id res chain seq x y z
N MET A 1 11.44 6.74 13.70
CA MET A 1 10.22 6.10 14.24
C MET A 1 9.30 5.85 13.07
N ARG A 2 8.89 4.59 12.82
CA ARG A 2 8.01 4.27 11.69
C ARG A 2 6.62 4.86 11.94
N MET A 3 6.04 5.45 10.90
CA MET A 3 4.68 5.99 10.95
C MET A 3 3.68 4.92 11.41
N THR A 4 2.82 5.26 12.37
CA THR A 4 1.73 4.39 12.83
C THR A 4 0.50 4.53 11.94
N LYS A 5 -0.48 3.63 12.12
CA LYS A 5 -1.76 3.73 11.44
C LYS A 5 -2.49 5.05 11.71
N LEU A 6 -2.46 5.52 12.96
CA LEU A 6 -3.08 6.80 13.33
C LEU A 6 -2.37 7.97 12.68
N ASP A 7 -1.03 7.97 12.67
CA ASP A 7 -0.23 9.02 12.01
C ASP A 7 -0.53 9.07 10.50
N LEU A 8 -0.63 7.91 9.84
CA LEU A 8 -0.98 7.83 8.43
C LEU A 8 -2.40 8.34 8.18
N MET A 9 -3.37 8.00 9.04
CA MET A 9 -4.74 8.52 8.90
C MET A 9 -4.79 10.03 9.05
N SER A 10 -4.08 10.60 10.02
CA SER A 10 -3.98 12.05 10.18
C SER A 10 -3.35 12.71 8.95
N CYS A 11 -2.29 12.12 8.41
CA CYS A 11 -1.63 12.55 7.17
C CYS A 11 -2.61 12.55 5.97
N LEU A 12 -3.39 11.48 5.81
CA LEU A 12 -4.34 11.34 4.71
C LEU A 12 -5.51 12.32 4.82
N LEU A 13 -6.05 12.52 6.02
CA LEU A 13 -7.14 13.47 6.27
C LEU A 13 -6.70 14.93 6.05
N ALA A 14 -5.46 15.26 6.44
CA ALA A 14 -4.87 16.57 6.21
C ALA A 14 -4.40 16.80 4.75
N ARG A 15 -4.46 15.76 3.89
CA ARG A 15 -3.88 15.77 2.53
C ARG A 15 -2.41 16.23 2.53
N ASP A 16 -1.65 15.79 3.52
CA ASP A 16 -0.23 16.15 3.67
C ASP A 16 0.65 15.26 2.78
N HIS A 17 1.03 15.79 1.62
CA HIS A 17 1.92 15.11 0.68
C HIS A 17 3.32 14.83 1.24
N HIS A 18 3.83 15.70 2.12
CA HIS A 18 5.19 15.54 2.65
C HIS A 18 5.25 14.34 3.60
N SER A 19 4.31 14.27 4.54
CA SER A 19 4.20 13.13 5.45
C SER A 19 3.87 11.84 4.70
N TYR A 20 3.06 11.92 3.63
CA TYR A 20 2.71 10.75 2.83
C TYR A 20 3.90 10.20 2.04
N LYS A 21 4.73 11.09 1.47
CA LYS A 21 5.99 10.69 0.84
C LYS A 21 6.93 10.02 1.84
N LYS A 22 7.01 10.53 3.07
CA LYS A 22 7.81 9.92 4.13
C LYS A 22 7.29 8.52 4.51
N PHE A 23 5.97 8.36 4.59
CA PHE A 23 5.35 7.05 4.75
C PHE A 23 5.79 6.07 3.66
N TYR A 24 5.73 6.47 2.38
CA TYR A 24 6.20 5.61 1.30
C TYR A 24 7.67 5.22 1.48
N GLN A 25 8.55 6.18 1.77
CA GLN A 25 9.98 5.94 1.98
C GLN A 25 10.25 4.97 3.15
N ASP A 26 9.49 5.09 4.25
CA ASP A 26 9.62 4.20 5.41
C ASP A 26 9.24 2.74 5.09
N TYR A 27 8.35 2.52 4.11
CA TYR A 27 7.82 1.21 3.74
C TYR A 27 8.29 0.71 2.36
N GLU A 28 9.04 1.48 1.59
CA GLU A 28 9.45 1.18 0.21
C GLU A 28 10.11 -0.20 0.08
N LEU A 29 11.12 -0.48 0.90
CA LEU A 29 11.82 -1.78 0.87
C LEU A 29 10.90 -2.94 1.25
N PHE A 30 9.98 -2.73 2.20
CA PHE A 30 9.01 -3.74 2.61
C PHE A 30 8.02 -4.03 1.48
N LEU A 31 7.51 -2.97 0.84
CA LEU A 31 6.60 -3.06 -0.29
C LEU A 31 7.27 -3.78 -1.46
N PHE A 32 8.50 -3.41 -1.81
CA PHE A 32 9.23 -4.07 -2.90
C PHE A 32 9.46 -5.56 -2.63
N ARG A 33 9.94 -5.93 -1.43
CA ARG A 33 10.19 -7.34 -1.09
C ARG A 33 8.90 -8.17 -1.07
N THR A 34 7.82 -7.59 -0.57
CA THR A 34 6.53 -8.29 -0.48
C THR A 34 5.89 -8.40 -1.87
N GLY A 35 5.84 -7.32 -2.62
CA GLY A 35 5.31 -7.31 -3.99
C GLY A 35 6.10 -8.22 -4.94
N TYR A 36 7.42 -8.32 -4.79
CA TYR A 36 8.23 -9.25 -5.59
C TYR A 36 7.93 -10.71 -5.27
N ARG A 37 7.62 -11.04 -4.01
CA ARG A 37 7.18 -12.40 -3.64
C ARG A 37 5.82 -12.75 -4.22
N VAL A 38 4.94 -11.76 -4.36
CA VAL A 38 3.59 -11.95 -4.92
C VAL A 38 3.65 -12.07 -6.45
N THR A 39 4.43 -11.22 -7.11
CA THR A 39 4.40 -11.09 -8.57
C THR A 39 5.51 -11.86 -9.28
N GLY A 40 6.62 -12.18 -8.60
CA GLY A 40 7.82 -12.77 -9.21
C GLY A 40 8.54 -11.87 -10.22
N CYS A 41 8.06 -10.64 -10.45
CA CYS A 41 8.53 -9.75 -11.52
C CYS A 41 8.72 -8.32 -11.00
N ARG A 42 9.89 -7.74 -11.26
CA ARG A 42 10.22 -6.38 -10.81
C ARG A 42 9.26 -5.33 -11.36
N THR A 43 8.98 -5.34 -12.66
CA THR A 43 8.09 -4.36 -13.29
C THR A 43 6.66 -4.48 -12.78
N ALA A 44 6.17 -5.70 -12.61
CA ALA A 44 4.85 -5.95 -12.01
C ALA A 44 4.79 -5.47 -10.55
N THR A 45 5.86 -5.70 -9.79
CA THR A 45 6.01 -5.20 -8.41
C THR A 45 5.92 -3.68 -8.35
N GLU A 46 6.68 -2.96 -9.19
CA GLU A 46 6.68 -1.49 -9.21
C GLU A 46 5.30 -0.93 -9.57
N ARG A 47 4.59 -1.56 -10.52
CA ARG A 47 3.21 -1.21 -10.86
C ARG A 47 2.24 -1.46 -9.70
N LEU A 48 2.32 -2.63 -9.07
CA LEU A 48 1.48 -2.99 -7.93
C LEU A 48 1.67 -1.99 -6.76
N ILE A 49 2.91 -1.61 -6.49
CA ILE A 49 3.23 -0.62 -5.45
C ILE A 49 2.62 0.73 -5.79
N LEU A 50 2.74 1.18 -7.04
CA LEU A 50 2.11 2.43 -7.48
C LEU A 50 0.60 2.40 -7.24
N MET A 51 -0.07 1.30 -7.62
CA MET A 51 -1.51 1.13 -7.39
C MET A 51 -1.88 1.22 -5.91
N ILE A 52 -1.12 0.57 -5.04
CA ILE A 52 -1.37 0.60 -3.58
C ILE A 52 -1.22 2.00 -3.01
N VAL A 53 -0.14 2.69 -3.37
CA VAL A 53 0.13 4.04 -2.88
C VAL A 53 -0.93 5.02 -3.40
N SER A 54 -1.33 4.90 -4.67
CA SER A 54 -2.46 5.67 -5.20
C SER A 54 -3.77 5.35 -4.48
N GLU A 55 -4.11 4.07 -4.30
CA GLU A 55 -5.37 3.67 -3.66
C GLU A 55 -5.47 4.15 -2.21
N ILE A 56 -4.38 4.06 -1.44
CA ILE A 56 -4.35 4.57 -0.06
C ILE A 56 -4.56 6.09 -0.04
N TRP A 57 -3.95 6.82 -0.97
CA TRP A 57 -4.09 8.27 -1.08
C TRP A 57 -5.50 8.68 -1.49
N ASP A 58 -6.07 8.02 -2.50
CA ASP A 58 -7.37 8.36 -3.07
C ASP A 58 -8.52 7.88 -2.18
N GLN A 59 -8.35 6.73 -1.53
CA GLN A 59 -9.36 6.09 -0.69
C GLN A 59 -8.82 5.74 0.72
N PRO A 60 -8.65 6.72 1.63
CA PRO A 60 -8.18 6.47 3.00
C PRO A 60 -9.02 5.45 3.81
N SER A 61 -10.24 5.16 3.34
CA SER A 61 -11.08 4.08 3.89
C SER A 61 -10.40 2.71 3.88
N VAL A 62 -9.47 2.44 2.96
CA VAL A 62 -8.76 1.15 2.91
C VAL A 62 -7.88 0.93 4.14
N ILE A 63 -7.35 2.01 4.72
CA ILE A 63 -6.57 1.95 5.96
C ILE A 63 -7.49 1.90 7.19
N SER A 64 -8.51 2.78 7.24
CA SER A 64 -9.38 2.89 8.42
C SER A 64 -10.31 1.69 8.63
N ARG A 65 -10.78 1.03 7.55
CA ARG A 65 -11.65 -0.15 7.64
C ARG A 65 -10.92 -1.42 8.07
N SER A 66 -9.61 -1.50 7.89
CA SER A 66 -8.83 -2.64 8.38
C SER A 66 -8.89 -2.68 9.91
N SER A 67 -9.10 -3.86 10.50
CA SER A 67 -8.98 -4.07 11.95
C SER A 67 -7.52 -4.23 12.40
N ASP A 68 -6.57 -4.33 11.47
CA ASP A 68 -5.17 -4.58 11.79
C ASP A 68 -4.53 -3.34 12.42
N ARG A 69 -3.67 -3.59 13.42
CA ARG A 69 -2.91 -2.56 14.12
C ARG A 69 -1.70 -2.07 13.32
N TYR A 70 -1.01 -3.00 12.66
CA TYR A 70 0.27 -2.72 12.00
C TYR A 70 0.07 -2.45 10.52
N LEU A 71 0.58 -1.31 10.03
CA LEU A 71 0.52 -0.93 8.63
C LEU A 71 1.15 -1.99 7.70
N SER A 72 2.22 -2.66 8.12
CA SER A 72 2.84 -3.74 7.32
C SER A 72 1.86 -4.86 6.99
N VAL A 73 0.97 -5.22 7.93
CA VAL A 73 -0.06 -6.26 7.70
C VAL A 73 -1.14 -5.74 6.75
N ILE A 74 -1.56 -4.49 6.92
CA ILE A 74 -2.54 -3.84 6.03
C ILE A 74 -2.00 -3.80 4.60
N LEU A 75 -0.77 -3.34 4.43
CA LEU A 75 -0.11 -3.22 3.13
C LEU A 75 0.08 -4.59 2.46
N GLN A 76 0.42 -5.63 3.22
CA GLN A 76 0.51 -6.98 2.69
C GLN A 76 -0.85 -7.50 2.19
N LYS A 77 -1.95 -7.25 2.93
CA LYS A 77 -3.29 -7.63 2.48
C LYS A 77 -3.71 -6.86 1.23
N LEU A 78 -3.45 -5.55 1.18
CA LEU A 78 -3.71 -4.74 -0.02
C LEU A 78 -2.93 -5.26 -1.23
N MET A 79 -1.67 -5.65 -1.06
CA MET A 79 -0.87 -6.26 -2.13
C MET A 79 -1.51 -7.49 -2.73
N VAL A 80 -1.96 -8.42 -1.88
CA VAL A 80 -2.60 -9.66 -2.36
C VAL A 80 -3.92 -9.35 -3.05
N ASN A 81 -4.78 -8.54 -2.43
CA ASN A 81 -6.11 -8.23 -2.97
C ASN A 81 -6.05 -7.51 -4.32
N ILE A 82 -5.18 -6.51 -4.46
CA ILE A 82 -5.05 -5.76 -5.72
C ILE A 82 -4.46 -6.66 -6.80
N ASN A 83 -3.46 -7.49 -6.45
CA ASN A 83 -2.85 -8.41 -7.42
C ASN A 83 -3.87 -9.45 -7.93
N GLU A 84 -4.68 -10.03 -7.06
CA GLU A 84 -5.77 -10.93 -7.45
C GLU A 84 -6.78 -10.24 -8.37
N THR A 85 -7.13 -8.98 -8.07
CA THR A 85 -8.04 -8.18 -8.91
C THR A 85 -7.46 -7.95 -10.30
N VAL A 86 -6.17 -7.64 -10.40
CA VAL A 86 -5.48 -7.44 -11.69
C VAL A 86 -5.47 -8.73 -12.51
N LEU A 87 -5.14 -9.86 -11.90
CA LEU A 87 -5.11 -11.16 -12.59
C LEU A 87 -6.48 -11.54 -13.15
N LEU A 88 -7.56 -11.30 -12.41
CA LEU A 88 -8.93 -11.54 -12.87
C LEU A 88 -9.34 -10.68 -14.08
N MET A 89 -8.75 -9.49 -14.23
CA MET A 89 -9.01 -8.60 -15.36
C MET A 89 -8.21 -8.96 -16.61
N GLU A 90 -7.06 -9.64 -16.47
CA GLU A 90 -6.24 -10.08 -17.61
C GLU A 90 -6.74 -11.39 -18.24
N GLU A 91 -7.58 -12.16 -17.51
CA GLU A 91 -8.20 -13.39 -18.01
C GLU A 91 -9.53 -13.17 -18.78
N GLN A 92 -9.99 -11.92 -18.92
CA GLN A 92 -11.21 -11.52 -19.64
C GLN A 92 -10.89 -10.84 -20.98
#